data_AF-W1NDF6-F1
#
_entry.id   AF-W1NDF6-F1
#
_cell.length_a   1.000
_cell.length_b   1.000
_cell.length_c   1.000
_cell.angle_alpha   90.00
_cell.angle_beta   90.00
_cell.angle_gamma   90.00
#
_symmetry.space_group_name_H-M   'P 1'
#
loop_
_entity.id
_entity.type
_entity.pdbx_description
1 polymer ?
#
loop_
_entity_poly.entity_id
_entity_poly.type
_entity_poly.pdbx_seq_one_letter_code
_entity_poly.pdbx_strand_id
1 'polypeptide(L)'
;MVLLDLRNHGKSAEIGGFDPPHTMKSAALDVANLLKSKSWSWPDVVIGHSMGGKIALQFAESCAQGDYGESATLPEQLWVLDSVPGEVNPSDGEVENVLRTLQSIPVPIPSRRWLVDHMVKLGFSKAISEWIGTNLKKAGSSGEQMVWSFDLNGAVEMFNSYWKESYWPLLENPPQGLEIKVVRAEKSDRWTPNVLHQMENLVSKGEEQGKGNVSYHILKDAGHWVHVDNPKGLIDIMAPHLESLSKP
;
A
#
# COMPACT_ATOMS: atom_id res chain seq x y z
N MET A 1 5.08 -17.32 -1.09
CA MET A 1 4.78 -15.89 -1.38
C MET A 1 3.47 -15.81 -2.15
N VAL A 2 2.59 -14.90 -1.78
CA VAL A 2 1.32 -14.62 -2.49
C VAL A 2 1.28 -13.13 -2.79
N LEU A 3 0.91 -12.75 -4.02
CA LEU A 3 0.66 -11.37 -4.42
C LEU A 3 -0.86 -11.17 -4.57
N LEU A 4 -1.37 -10.08 -4.04
CA LEU A 4 -2.80 -9.83 -3.91
C LEU A 4 -3.20 -8.59 -4.70
N ASP A 5 -4.24 -8.71 -5.51
CA ASP A 5 -5.02 -7.55 -5.95
C ASP A 5 -5.95 -7.16 -4.80
N LEU A 6 -5.79 -5.96 -4.25
CA LEU A 6 -6.63 -5.45 -3.17
C LEU A 6 -8.04 -5.11 -3.67
N ARG A 7 -8.99 -4.92 -2.74
CA ARG A 7 -10.33 -4.41 -3.08
C ARG A 7 -10.25 -3.22 -4.05
N ASN A 8 -11.21 -3.13 -4.95
CA ASN A 8 -11.30 -2.08 -5.97
C ASN A 8 -10.16 -2.07 -7.01
N HIS A 9 -9.18 -2.97 -6.96
CA HIS A 9 -8.03 -3.01 -7.87
C HIS A 9 -7.94 -4.35 -8.61
N GLY A 10 -7.32 -4.33 -9.80
CA GLY A 10 -6.97 -5.54 -10.56
C GLY A 10 -8.14 -6.50 -10.74
N LYS A 11 -7.89 -7.80 -10.52
CA LYS A 11 -8.93 -8.85 -10.59
C LYS A 11 -9.96 -8.76 -9.47
N SER A 12 -9.61 -8.17 -8.34
CA SER A 12 -10.53 -7.99 -7.22
C SER A 12 -11.61 -6.94 -7.51
N ALA A 13 -11.37 -6.01 -8.45
CA ALA A 13 -12.41 -5.11 -8.95
C ALA A 13 -13.46 -5.80 -9.84
N GLU A 14 -13.19 -7.03 -10.30
CA GLU A 14 -14.09 -7.79 -11.18
C GLU A 14 -14.97 -8.76 -10.42
N ILE A 15 -14.72 -8.96 -9.13
CA ILE A 15 -15.50 -9.83 -8.25
C ILE A 15 -16.30 -8.95 -7.27
N GLY A 16 -17.55 -9.33 -7.00
CA GLY A 16 -18.38 -8.66 -6.00
C GLY A 16 -17.99 -9.03 -4.57
N GLY A 17 -18.68 -8.43 -3.59
CA GLY A 17 -18.50 -8.75 -2.17
C GLY A 17 -17.57 -7.81 -1.40
N PHE A 18 -17.10 -6.73 -2.03
CA PHE A 18 -16.35 -5.65 -1.37
C PHE A 18 -17.24 -4.43 -1.13
N ASP A 19 -18.18 -4.57 -0.19
CA ASP A 19 -19.07 -3.45 0.13
C ASP A 19 -18.31 -2.30 0.82
N PRO A 20 -18.75 -1.04 0.62
CA PRO A 20 -18.27 0.10 1.39
C PRO A 20 -18.44 -0.09 2.90
N PRO A 21 -17.63 0.59 3.74
CA PRO A 21 -16.67 1.62 3.36
C PRO A 21 -15.35 1.05 2.83
N HIS A 22 -14.75 1.70 1.82
CA HIS A 22 -13.46 1.27 1.27
C HIS A 22 -12.29 1.91 2.03
N THR A 23 -11.90 1.34 3.17
CA THR A 23 -10.85 1.87 4.07
C THR A 23 -9.64 0.96 4.15
N MET A 24 -8.56 1.43 4.81
CA MET A 24 -7.41 0.59 5.17
C MET A 24 -7.87 -0.62 6.00
N LYS A 25 -8.78 -0.41 6.97
CA LYS A 25 -9.36 -1.48 7.81
C LYS A 25 -10.10 -2.51 6.98
N SER A 26 -10.97 -2.08 6.07
CA SER A 26 -11.72 -3.00 5.24
C SER A 26 -10.80 -3.78 4.27
N ALA A 27 -9.78 -3.12 3.71
CA ALA A 27 -8.79 -3.79 2.86
C ALA A 27 -7.94 -4.82 3.63
N ALA A 28 -7.52 -4.51 4.86
CA ALA A 28 -6.81 -5.46 5.71
C ALA A 28 -7.69 -6.66 6.11
N LEU A 29 -8.99 -6.41 6.39
CA LEU A 29 -9.95 -7.47 6.65
C LEU A 29 -10.13 -8.41 5.45
N ASP A 30 -10.07 -7.90 4.22
CA ASP A 30 -10.13 -8.76 3.03
C ASP A 30 -8.95 -9.73 2.94
N VAL A 31 -7.75 -9.28 3.34
CA VAL A 31 -6.58 -10.16 3.43
C VAL A 31 -6.83 -11.28 4.43
N ALA A 32 -7.31 -10.96 5.63
CA ALA A 32 -7.67 -11.96 6.63
C ALA A 32 -8.77 -12.92 6.15
N ASN A 33 -9.81 -12.41 5.48
CA ASN A 33 -10.88 -13.22 4.91
C ASN A 33 -10.37 -14.13 3.79
N LEU A 34 -9.43 -13.67 2.98
CA LEU A 34 -8.79 -14.50 1.96
C LEU A 34 -8.05 -15.67 2.60
N LEU A 35 -7.20 -15.43 3.61
CA LEU A 35 -6.48 -16.47 4.35
C LEU A 35 -7.45 -17.54 4.88
N LYS A 36 -8.52 -17.11 5.55
CA LYS A 36 -9.57 -18.00 6.08
C LYS A 36 -10.27 -18.79 4.98
N SER A 37 -10.69 -18.13 3.91
CA SER A 37 -11.41 -18.77 2.80
C SER A 37 -10.59 -19.84 2.08
N LYS A 38 -9.26 -19.69 2.10
CA LYS A 38 -8.32 -20.65 1.52
C LYS A 38 -7.81 -21.68 2.51
N SER A 39 -8.20 -21.56 3.79
CA SER A 39 -7.66 -22.34 4.90
C SER A 39 -6.13 -22.33 4.92
N TRP A 40 -5.55 -21.16 4.61
CA TRP A 40 -4.11 -20.95 4.68
C TRP A 40 -3.68 -20.65 6.11
N SER A 41 -2.44 -21.02 6.42
CA SER A 41 -1.76 -20.50 7.60
C SER A 41 -1.65 -18.98 7.52
N TRP A 42 -1.68 -18.34 8.69
CA TRP A 42 -1.36 -16.93 8.80
C TRP A 42 0.10 -16.68 8.40
N PRO A 43 0.39 -15.55 7.73
CA PRO A 43 1.71 -15.31 7.15
C PRO A 43 2.73 -14.89 8.22
N ASP A 44 3.92 -15.49 8.17
CA ASP A 44 5.05 -15.04 8.99
C ASP A 44 5.57 -13.65 8.55
N VAL A 45 5.33 -13.29 7.27
CA VAL A 45 5.78 -12.04 6.68
C VAL A 45 4.66 -11.36 5.89
N VAL A 46 4.43 -10.08 6.16
CA VAL A 46 3.54 -9.21 5.37
C VAL A 46 4.34 -8.03 4.84
N ILE A 47 4.22 -7.75 3.53
CA ILE A 47 4.96 -6.68 2.85
C ILE A 47 3.96 -5.79 2.13
N GLY A 48 4.06 -4.48 2.37
CA GLY A 48 3.20 -3.48 1.75
C GLY A 48 3.99 -2.30 1.21
N HIS A 49 3.70 -1.88 -0.02
CA HIS A 49 4.25 -0.67 -0.63
C HIS A 49 3.21 0.45 -0.70
N SER A 50 3.62 1.68 -0.37
CA SER A 50 2.75 2.86 -0.43
C SER A 50 1.45 2.62 0.37
N MET A 51 0.27 2.79 -0.24
CA MET A 51 -1.01 2.43 0.41
C MET A 51 -1.02 1.01 0.99
N GLY A 52 -0.41 0.04 0.30
CA GLY A 52 -0.26 -1.32 0.80
C GLY A 52 0.53 -1.40 2.10
N GLY A 53 1.46 -0.47 2.35
CA GLY A 53 2.19 -0.34 3.61
C GLY A 53 1.29 0.00 4.79
N LYS A 54 0.34 0.93 4.62
CA LYS A 54 -0.69 1.21 5.65
C LYS A 54 -1.66 0.06 5.83
N ILE A 55 -2.02 -0.65 4.76
CA ILE A 55 -2.85 -1.85 4.86
C ILE A 55 -2.12 -2.95 5.64
N ALA A 56 -0.82 -3.10 5.43
CA ALA A 56 0.02 -4.03 6.19
C ALA A 56 0.06 -3.65 7.68
N LEU A 57 0.25 -2.37 8.01
CA LEU A 57 0.18 -1.86 9.39
C LEU A 57 -1.19 -2.13 10.02
N GLN A 58 -2.27 -1.83 9.30
CA GLN A 58 -3.63 -2.12 9.75
C GLN A 58 -3.86 -3.61 9.99
N PHE A 59 -3.33 -4.47 9.14
CA PHE A 59 -3.45 -5.92 9.28
C PHE A 59 -2.80 -6.39 10.58
N ALA A 60 -1.58 -5.93 10.87
CA ALA A 60 -0.90 -6.26 12.12
C ALA A 60 -1.64 -5.69 13.35
N GLU A 61 -2.13 -4.46 13.28
CA GLU A 61 -2.91 -3.83 14.35
C GLU A 61 -4.21 -4.60 14.64
N SER A 62 -5.01 -4.88 13.62
CA SER A 62 -6.26 -5.64 13.76
C SER A 62 -6.00 -7.07 14.24
N CYS A 63 -4.89 -7.69 13.83
CA CYS A 63 -4.48 -8.98 14.37
C CYS A 63 -4.16 -8.90 15.87
N ALA A 64 -3.40 -7.89 16.30
CA ALA A 64 -3.07 -7.68 17.72
C ALA A 64 -4.31 -7.38 18.58
N GLN A 65 -5.32 -6.72 17.99
CA GLN A 65 -6.58 -6.40 18.65
C GLN A 65 -7.56 -7.60 18.67
N GLY A 66 -7.24 -8.71 17.99
CA GLY A 66 -8.11 -9.88 17.91
C GLY A 66 -9.30 -9.71 16.94
N ASP A 67 -9.30 -8.67 16.09
CA ASP A 67 -10.37 -8.40 15.12
C ASP A 67 -10.60 -9.57 14.15
N TYR A 68 -9.58 -10.40 13.95
CA TYR A 68 -9.63 -11.55 13.05
C TYR A 68 -9.99 -12.87 13.74
N GLY A 69 -10.24 -12.88 15.05
CA GLY A 69 -10.58 -14.06 15.83
C GLY A 69 -9.37 -14.81 16.40
N GLU A 70 -9.63 -15.77 17.30
CA GLU A 70 -8.62 -16.43 18.13
C GLU A 70 -7.55 -17.22 17.36
N SER A 71 -7.85 -17.63 16.13
CA SER A 71 -6.89 -18.36 15.29
C SER A 71 -5.88 -17.45 14.58
N ALA A 72 -6.05 -16.13 14.67
CA ALA A 72 -5.16 -15.17 14.03
C ALA A 72 -3.82 -15.08 14.75
N THR A 73 -2.73 -15.21 13.99
CA THR A 73 -1.38 -15.03 14.49
C THR A 73 -0.77 -13.79 13.85
N LEU A 74 -0.06 -13.01 14.66
CA LEU A 74 0.71 -11.87 14.17
C LEU A 74 1.80 -12.35 13.20
N PRO A 75 2.12 -11.57 12.15
CA PRO A 75 3.32 -11.83 11.39
C PRO A 75 4.55 -11.61 12.27
N GLU A 76 5.60 -12.40 12.06
CA GLU A 76 6.90 -12.18 12.68
C GLU A 76 7.57 -10.92 12.12
N GLN A 77 7.41 -10.68 10.81
CA GLN A 77 7.92 -9.47 10.15
C GLN A 77 6.86 -8.73 9.35
N LEU A 78 6.82 -7.41 9.53
CA LEU A 78 6.01 -6.49 8.76
C LEU A 78 6.90 -5.49 8.02
N TRP A 79 6.81 -5.44 6.70
CA TRP A 79 7.59 -4.53 5.86
C TRP A 79 6.73 -3.42 5.29
N VAL A 80 7.09 -2.18 5.62
CA VAL A 80 6.42 -0.96 5.16
C VAL A 80 7.35 -0.23 4.19
N LEU A 81 7.06 -0.35 2.91
CA LEU A 81 7.91 0.17 1.83
C LEU A 81 7.39 1.53 1.35
N ASP A 82 8.17 2.56 1.62
CA ASP A 82 7.95 3.97 1.29
C ASP A 82 6.52 4.47 1.53
N SER A 83 5.98 4.16 2.71
CA SER A 83 4.67 4.61 3.17
C SER A 83 4.80 5.38 4.47
N VAL A 84 4.29 6.61 4.50
CA VAL A 84 4.22 7.41 5.72
C VAL A 84 3.25 6.73 6.70
N PRO A 85 3.64 6.45 7.95
CA PRO A 85 2.78 5.71 8.89
C PRO A 85 1.68 6.56 9.51
N GLY A 86 1.90 7.87 9.65
CA GLY A 86 0.94 8.83 10.22
C GLY A 86 0.00 9.45 9.20
N GLU A 87 -0.84 10.37 9.67
CA GLU A 87 -1.68 11.22 8.82
C GLU A 87 -0.85 11.90 7.73
N VAL A 88 -1.42 11.93 6.52
CA VAL A 88 -0.84 12.60 5.37
C VAL A 88 -1.80 13.69 4.97
N ASN A 89 -1.37 14.94 5.08
CA ASN A 89 -2.16 16.03 4.53
C ASN A 89 -2.24 15.86 3.02
N PRO A 90 -3.45 15.83 2.42
CA PRO A 90 -3.60 15.93 0.98
C PRO A 90 -3.02 17.28 0.55
N SER A 91 -1.79 17.26 0.03
CA SER A 91 -1.23 18.38 -0.72
C SER A 91 -1.67 18.26 -2.18
N ASP A 92 -1.38 19.25 -3.03
CA ASP A 92 -1.53 19.18 -4.50
C ASP A 92 -0.57 18.14 -5.14
N GLY A 93 -0.36 17.00 -4.49
CA GLY A 93 0.46 15.90 -4.94
C GLY A 93 -0.09 15.28 -6.22
N GLU A 94 0.82 14.77 -7.03
CA GLU A 94 0.54 14.24 -8.36
C GLU A 94 -0.57 13.16 -8.36
N VAL A 95 -0.62 12.30 -7.34
CA VAL A 95 -1.62 11.23 -7.23
C VAL A 95 -3.04 11.77 -7.00
N GLU A 96 -3.20 12.80 -6.17
CA GLU A 96 -4.51 13.42 -5.93
C GLU A 96 -5.02 14.10 -7.19
N ASN A 97 -4.15 14.86 -7.86
CA ASN A 97 -4.47 15.51 -9.12
C ASN A 97 -4.86 14.48 -10.20
N VAL A 98 -4.17 13.34 -10.24
CA VAL A 98 -4.56 12.22 -11.10
C VAL A 98 -5.96 11.73 -10.74
N LEU A 99 -6.24 11.32 -9.51
CA LEU A 99 -7.53 10.73 -9.13
C LEU A 99 -8.71 11.70 -9.38
N ARG A 100 -8.58 12.97 -8.99
CA ARG A 100 -9.58 14.00 -9.27
C ARG A 100 -9.79 14.17 -10.77
N THR A 101 -8.72 14.16 -11.56
CA THR A 101 -8.81 14.21 -13.02
C THR A 101 -9.56 13.00 -13.56
N LEU A 102 -9.22 11.78 -13.12
CA LEU A 102 -9.88 10.56 -13.60
C LEU A 102 -11.39 10.57 -13.30
N GLN A 103 -11.80 11.14 -12.16
CA GLN A 103 -13.22 11.26 -11.81
C GLN A 103 -13.98 12.21 -12.73
N SER A 104 -13.30 13.18 -13.35
CA SER A 104 -13.91 14.10 -14.34
C SER A 104 -14.00 13.50 -15.75
N ILE A 105 -13.30 12.39 -16.02
CA ILE A 105 -13.28 11.78 -17.35
C ILE A 105 -14.58 11.01 -17.57
N PRO A 106 -15.35 11.32 -18.64
CA PRO A 106 -16.58 10.60 -18.93
C PRO A 106 -16.27 9.15 -19.31
N VAL A 107 -17.08 8.23 -18.77
CA VAL A 107 -17.07 6.80 -19.10
C VAL A 107 -18.30 6.51 -19.97
N PRO A 108 -18.19 5.75 -21.08
CA PRO A 108 -17.00 5.02 -21.50
C PRO A 108 -15.96 5.86 -22.25
N ILE A 109 -14.69 5.48 -22.09
CA ILE A 109 -13.52 6.17 -22.64
C ILE A 109 -13.33 5.75 -24.11
N PRO A 110 -13.19 6.70 -25.07
CA PRO A 110 -13.15 6.39 -26.49
C PRO A 110 -12.01 5.44 -26.91
N SER A 111 -10.80 5.66 -26.39
CA SER A 111 -9.65 4.77 -26.61
C SER A 111 -8.52 5.09 -25.63
N ARG A 112 -7.56 4.16 -25.50
CA ARG A 112 -6.33 4.41 -24.74
C ARG A 112 -5.57 5.63 -25.28
N ARG A 113 -5.49 5.78 -26.60
CA ARG A 113 -4.84 6.93 -27.24
C ARG A 113 -5.53 8.24 -26.86
N TRP A 114 -6.87 8.26 -26.92
CA TRP A 114 -7.63 9.45 -26.54
C TRP A 114 -7.37 9.84 -25.09
N LEU A 115 -7.36 8.86 -24.17
CA LEU A 115 -7.08 9.12 -22.76
C LEU A 115 -5.68 9.73 -22.57
N VAL A 116 -4.66 9.14 -23.18
CA VAL A 116 -3.29 9.66 -23.10
C VAL A 116 -3.21 11.09 -23.64
N ASP A 117 -3.77 11.35 -24.82
CA ASP A 117 -3.78 12.69 -25.44
C ASP A 117 -4.55 13.71 -24.58
N HIS A 118 -5.62 13.27 -23.91
CA HIS A 118 -6.42 14.11 -23.00
C HIS A 118 -5.66 14.46 -21.73
N MET A 119 -5.02 13.47 -21.07
CA MET A 119 -4.22 13.70 -19.86
C MET A 119 -3.03 14.62 -20.11
N VAL A 120 -2.33 14.46 -21.24
CA VAL A 120 -1.23 15.37 -21.61
C VAL A 120 -1.72 16.80 -21.81
N LYS A 121 -2.91 17.01 -22.40
CA LYS A 121 -3.52 18.35 -22.54
C LYS A 121 -3.89 18.98 -21.19
N LEU A 122 -4.14 18.16 -20.16
CA LEU A 122 -4.38 18.61 -18.79
C LEU A 122 -3.08 18.88 -18.01
N GLY A 123 -1.91 18.70 -18.63
CA GLY A 123 -0.60 19.01 -18.04
C GLY A 123 0.12 17.84 -17.40
N PHE A 124 -0.43 16.62 -17.46
CA PHE A 124 0.27 15.42 -16.97
C PHE A 124 1.41 15.03 -17.90
N SER A 125 2.46 14.42 -17.33
CA SER A 125 3.56 13.87 -18.12
C SER A 125 3.05 12.74 -19.03
N LYS A 126 3.72 12.56 -20.16
CA LYS A 126 3.40 11.46 -21.09
C LYS A 126 3.54 10.08 -20.40
N ALA A 127 4.56 9.90 -19.58
CA ALA A 127 4.80 8.65 -18.86
C ALA A 127 3.64 8.28 -17.93
N ILE A 128 3.12 9.23 -17.15
CA ILE A 128 1.98 9.01 -16.27
C ILE A 128 0.71 8.76 -17.07
N SER A 129 0.51 9.52 -18.14
CA SER A 129 -0.66 9.37 -19.02
C SER A 129 -0.70 7.97 -19.65
N GLU A 130 0.45 7.48 -20.13
CA GLU A 130 0.59 6.13 -20.68
C GLU A 130 0.38 5.04 -19.62
N TRP A 131 0.95 5.22 -18.42
CA TRP A 131 0.75 4.32 -17.28
C TRP A 131 -0.72 4.23 -16.88
N ILE A 132 -1.43 5.35 -16.75
CA ILE A 132 -2.88 5.34 -16.44
C ILE A 132 -3.65 4.62 -17.55
N GLY A 133 -3.25 4.80 -18.81
CA GLY A 133 -3.81 4.10 -19.95
C GLY A 133 -3.73 2.56 -19.88
N THR A 134 -2.80 1.99 -19.11
CA THR A 134 -2.73 0.52 -18.92
C THR A 134 -3.88 -0.02 -18.06
N ASN A 135 -4.56 0.85 -17.29
CA ASN A 135 -5.69 0.50 -16.43
C ASN A 135 -7.05 0.54 -17.17
N LEU A 136 -7.03 0.45 -18.50
CA LEU A 136 -8.23 0.38 -19.33
C LEU A 136 -8.47 -1.02 -19.88
N LYS A 137 -9.72 -1.47 -19.79
CA LYS A 137 -10.22 -2.68 -20.45
C LYS A 137 -11.34 -2.37 -21.44
N LYS A 138 -11.58 -3.27 -22.37
CA LYS A 138 -12.66 -3.14 -23.36
C LYS A 138 -14.02 -3.26 -22.68
N ALA A 139 -14.96 -2.40 -23.07
CA ALA A 139 -16.35 -2.44 -22.66
C ALA A 139 -17.12 -3.46 -23.53
N GLY A 140 -17.68 -4.49 -22.91
CA GLY A 140 -18.56 -5.46 -23.57
C GLY A 140 -17.93 -6.21 -24.76
N SER A 141 -18.78 -6.84 -25.56
CA SER A 141 -18.39 -7.74 -26.67
C SER A 141 -18.06 -7.02 -27.99
N SER A 142 -18.53 -5.78 -28.19
CA SER A 142 -18.17 -4.97 -29.37
C SER A 142 -16.75 -4.40 -29.28
N GLY A 143 -16.24 -4.13 -28.07
CA GLY A 143 -14.84 -3.82 -27.80
C GLY A 143 -14.31 -2.50 -28.35
N GLU A 144 -15.19 -1.60 -28.84
CA GLU A 144 -14.82 -0.30 -29.39
C GLU A 144 -14.58 0.78 -28.32
N GLN A 145 -15.24 0.64 -27.17
CA GLN A 145 -15.19 1.59 -26.06
C GLN A 145 -14.44 0.97 -24.86
N MET A 146 -13.86 1.80 -23.99
CA MET A 146 -13.01 1.36 -22.87
C MET A 146 -13.61 1.80 -21.52
N VAL A 147 -13.37 1.00 -20.48
CA VAL A 147 -13.71 1.33 -19.09
C VAL A 147 -12.50 1.09 -18.19
N TRP A 148 -12.52 1.66 -16.99
CA TRP A 148 -11.50 1.38 -15.98
C TRP A 148 -11.51 -0.11 -15.61
N SER A 149 -10.33 -0.69 -15.44
CA SER A 149 -10.15 -2.05 -14.93
C SER A 149 -10.23 -2.12 -13.40
N PHE A 150 -10.46 -0.99 -12.74
CA PHE A 150 -10.51 -0.82 -11.29
C PHE A 150 -11.74 0.05 -10.94
N ASP A 151 -12.19 -0.02 -9.68
CA ASP A 151 -13.23 0.89 -9.20
C ASP A 151 -12.59 2.20 -8.73
N LEU A 152 -12.78 3.25 -9.53
CA LEU A 152 -12.23 4.57 -9.27
C LEU A 152 -12.80 5.22 -8.01
N ASN A 153 -14.11 5.07 -7.75
CA ASN A 153 -14.72 5.68 -6.57
C ASN A 153 -14.24 4.97 -5.30
N GLY A 154 -14.20 3.64 -5.35
CA GLY A 154 -13.63 2.84 -4.27
C GLY A 154 -12.15 3.13 -4.02
N ALA A 155 -11.35 3.35 -5.07
CA ALA A 155 -9.95 3.76 -4.93
C ALA A 155 -9.83 5.14 -4.26
N VAL A 156 -10.67 6.11 -4.62
CA VAL A 156 -10.70 7.44 -3.98
C VAL A 156 -11.06 7.36 -2.50
N GLU A 157 -12.04 6.53 -2.13
CA GLU A 157 -12.35 6.27 -0.73
C GLU A 157 -11.16 5.66 0.04
N MET A 158 -10.44 4.72 -0.59
CA MET A 158 -9.23 4.14 0.02
C MET A 158 -8.13 5.17 0.21
N PHE A 159 -7.93 6.09 -0.73
CA PHE A 159 -6.97 7.21 -0.56
C PHE A 159 -7.39 8.17 0.55
N ASN A 160 -8.69 8.48 0.66
CA ASN A 160 -9.20 9.28 1.76
C ASN A 160 -8.95 8.63 3.13
N SER A 161 -9.07 7.29 3.21
CA SER A 161 -8.70 6.55 4.42
C SER A 161 -7.19 6.58 4.64
N TYR A 162 -6.38 6.31 3.60
CA TYR A 162 -4.92 6.39 3.68
C TYR A 162 -4.43 7.72 4.25
N TRP A 163 -5.05 8.86 3.90
CA TRP A 163 -4.65 10.16 4.45
C TRP A 163 -4.95 10.33 5.94
N LYS A 164 -6.05 9.75 6.42
CA LYS A 164 -6.56 9.94 7.78
C LYS A 164 -6.01 8.95 8.79
N GLU A 165 -5.70 7.72 8.36
CA GLU A 165 -5.24 6.70 9.29
C GLU A 165 -3.82 6.98 9.77
N SER A 166 -3.59 6.82 11.07
CA SER A 166 -2.30 7.00 11.71
C SER A 166 -1.95 5.76 12.52
N TYR A 167 -0.83 5.13 12.16
CA TYR A 167 -0.34 3.92 12.81
C TYR A 167 0.81 4.20 13.78
N TRP A 168 1.08 5.47 14.12
CA TRP A 168 2.09 5.80 15.13
C TRP A 168 1.90 5.05 16.45
N PRO A 169 0.68 4.85 16.99
CA PRO A 169 0.49 4.06 18.21
C PRO A 169 1.02 2.63 18.09
N LEU A 170 0.82 1.98 16.95
CA LEU A 170 1.35 0.64 16.66
C LEU A 170 2.88 0.66 16.58
N LEU A 171 3.46 1.66 15.92
CA LEU A 171 4.91 1.82 15.82
C LEU A 171 5.56 2.12 17.18
N GLU A 172 4.90 2.88 18.04
CA GLU A 172 5.38 3.24 19.38
C GLU A 172 5.24 2.09 20.39
N ASN A 173 4.28 1.19 20.17
CA ASN A 173 4.01 0.04 21.03
C ASN A 173 3.76 -1.23 20.19
N PRO A 174 4.78 -1.71 19.46
CA PRO A 174 4.64 -2.91 18.66
C PRO A 174 4.37 -4.13 19.56
N PRO A 175 3.39 -4.99 19.21
CA PRO A 175 3.14 -6.24 19.92
C PRO A 175 4.40 -7.10 20.07
N GLN A 176 4.51 -7.83 21.17
CA GLN A 176 5.61 -8.76 21.39
C GLN A 176 5.71 -9.78 20.24
N GLY A 177 6.93 -9.99 19.73
CA GLY A 177 7.21 -10.91 18.64
C GLY A 177 7.00 -10.33 17.23
N LEU A 178 6.50 -9.09 17.10
CA LEU A 178 6.39 -8.40 15.81
C LEU A 178 7.62 -7.54 15.54
N GLU A 179 8.28 -7.74 14.40
CA GLU A 179 9.29 -6.83 13.85
C GLU A 179 8.71 -5.97 12.73
N ILE A 180 8.56 -4.66 12.96
CA ILE A 180 8.17 -3.69 11.94
C ILE A 180 9.42 -3.11 11.28
N LYS A 181 9.52 -3.22 9.96
CA LYS A 181 10.65 -2.76 9.17
C LYS A 181 10.17 -1.72 8.17
N VAL A 182 10.51 -0.47 8.42
CA VAL A 182 10.16 0.67 7.58
C VAL A 182 11.32 0.95 6.64
N VAL A 183 11.06 0.92 5.33
CA VAL A 183 12.06 1.24 4.30
C VAL A 183 11.61 2.52 3.58
N ARG A 184 12.30 3.64 3.79
CA ARG A 184 12.05 4.89 3.06
C ARG A 184 12.97 4.98 1.84
N ALA A 185 12.44 5.44 0.71
CA ALA A 185 13.29 5.79 -0.43
C ALA A 185 13.99 7.14 -0.19
N GLU A 186 15.30 7.20 -0.43
CA GLU A 186 16.11 8.40 -0.17
C GLU A 186 15.57 9.66 -0.87
N LYS A 187 15.05 9.51 -2.10
CA LYS A 187 14.52 10.60 -2.92
C LYS A 187 13.00 10.76 -2.80
N SER A 188 12.36 10.12 -1.82
CA SER A 188 10.91 10.24 -1.60
C SER A 188 10.56 11.63 -1.06
N ASP A 189 9.65 12.31 -1.75
CA ASP A 189 9.08 13.62 -1.42
C ASP A 189 7.88 13.54 -0.46
N ARG A 190 7.43 12.32 -0.13
CA ARG A 190 6.24 12.08 0.71
C ARG A 190 6.49 12.28 2.21
N TRP A 191 7.75 12.24 2.63
CA TRP A 191 8.13 12.27 4.03
C TRP A 191 8.51 13.70 4.45
N THR A 192 7.67 14.33 5.27
CA THR A 192 7.95 15.67 5.79
C THR A 192 9.06 15.63 6.85
N PRO A 193 9.77 16.74 7.11
CA PRO A 193 10.78 16.80 8.16
C PRO A 193 10.26 16.36 9.54
N ASN A 194 8.99 16.64 9.85
CA ASN A 194 8.37 16.22 11.11
C ASN A 194 8.24 14.68 11.20
N VAL A 195 7.80 14.03 10.11
CA VAL A 195 7.69 12.57 10.06
C VAL A 195 9.07 11.92 10.18
N LEU A 196 10.09 12.49 9.53
CA LEU A 196 11.48 12.00 9.63
C LEU A 196 12.00 12.09 11.07
N HIS A 197 11.84 13.26 11.71
CA HIS A 197 12.23 13.45 13.10
C HIS A 197 11.49 12.50 14.05
N GLN A 198 10.19 12.27 13.83
CA GLN A 198 9.42 11.32 14.63
C GLN A 198 9.92 9.87 14.45
N MET A 199 10.26 9.47 13.23
CA MET A 199 10.82 8.14 12.96
C MET A 199 12.21 7.97 13.58
N GLU A 200 13.09 8.97 13.48
CA GLU A 200 14.42 8.96 14.11
C GLU A 200 14.32 8.89 15.65
N ASN A 201 13.39 9.64 16.24
CA ASN A 201 13.12 9.57 17.68
C ASN A 201 12.52 8.22 18.11
N LEU A 202 11.73 7.57 17.25
CA LEU A 202 11.19 6.26 17.54
C LEU A 202 12.31 5.22 17.63
N VAL A 203 13.15 5.12 16.59
CA VAL A 203 14.18 4.08 16.51
C VAL A 203 15.38 4.33 17.43
N SER A 204 15.61 5.58 17.88
CA SER A 204 16.67 5.91 18.84
C SER A 204 16.38 5.43 20.27
N LYS A 205 15.11 5.13 20.60
CA LYS A 205 14.74 4.57 21.92
C LYS A 205 15.25 3.15 22.14
N GLY A 206 15.64 2.44 21.08
CA GLY A 206 16.17 1.08 21.13
C GLY A 206 15.10 0.03 21.45
N GLU A 207 15.55 -1.20 21.68
CA GLU A 207 14.68 -2.34 21.98
C GLU A 207 14.20 -2.29 23.45
N GLU A 208 12.89 -2.44 23.65
CA GLU A 208 12.28 -2.54 24.98
C GLU A 208 11.88 -3.99 25.26
N GLN A 209 12.25 -4.52 26.42
CA GLN A 209 11.89 -5.88 26.81
C GLN A 209 10.37 -6.06 26.86
N GLY A 210 9.87 -7.13 26.25
CA GLY A 210 8.44 -7.45 26.23
C GLY A 210 7.62 -6.72 25.17
N LYS A 211 8.27 -5.94 24.28
CA LYS A 211 7.65 -5.35 23.08
C LYS A 211 8.25 -5.92 21.81
N GLY A 212 7.57 -5.71 20.69
CA GLY A 212 8.15 -5.88 19.36
C GLY A 212 9.21 -4.82 19.08
N ASN A 213 9.75 -4.82 17.86
CA ASN A 213 10.79 -3.88 17.45
C ASN A 213 10.40 -3.13 16.19
N VAL A 214 10.88 -1.89 16.06
CA VAL A 214 10.78 -1.09 14.82
C VAL A 214 12.18 -0.75 14.32
N SER A 215 12.46 -1.10 13.07
CA SER A 215 13.69 -0.70 12.38
C SER A 215 13.39 0.21 11.20
N TYR A 216 14.29 1.15 10.95
CA TYR A 216 14.15 2.15 9.91
C TYR A 216 15.35 2.12 8.97
N HIS A 217 15.08 1.93 7.68
CA HIS A 217 16.07 1.76 6.64
C HIS A 217 15.89 2.83 5.56
N ILE A 218 16.99 3.30 5.00
CA ILE A 218 16.99 4.21 3.86
C ILE A 218 17.48 3.46 2.62
N LEU A 219 16.62 3.33 1.62
CA LEU A 219 16.99 2.80 0.31
C LEU A 219 17.60 3.93 -0.53
N LYS A 220 18.93 3.88 -0.68
CA LYS A 220 19.69 4.86 -1.47
C LYS A 220 19.29 4.82 -2.93
N ASP A 221 19.39 5.98 -3.57
CA ASP A 221 19.19 6.17 -5.00
C ASP A 221 17.80 5.83 -5.57
N ALA A 222 16.81 5.54 -4.72
CA ALA A 222 15.44 5.23 -5.13
C ALA A 222 14.48 6.42 -4.92
N GLY A 223 13.53 6.57 -5.84
CA GLY A 223 12.29 7.31 -5.62
C GLY A 223 11.20 6.41 -5.03
N HIS A 224 9.94 6.83 -5.14
CA HIS A 224 8.82 6.14 -4.50
C HIS A 224 8.65 4.68 -4.93
N TRP A 225 8.96 4.37 -6.19
CA TRP A 225 8.78 3.04 -6.76
C TRP A 225 9.98 2.16 -6.41
N VAL A 226 10.21 1.95 -5.11
CA VAL A 226 11.44 1.33 -4.56
C VAL A 226 11.85 0.01 -5.23
N HIS A 227 10.87 -0.80 -5.62
CA HIS A 227 11.06 -2.10 -6.28
C HIS A 227 11.39 -1.98 -7.77
N VAL A 228 11.15 -0.83 -8.39
CA VAL A 228 11.54 -0.50 -9.77
C VAL A 228 12.86 0.28 -9.77
N ASP A 229 12.98 1.27 -8.88
CA ASP A 229 14.07 2.24 -8.89
C ASP A 229 15.39 1.62 -8.39
N ASN A 230 15.36 0.79 -7.34
CA ASN A 230 16.53 0.09 -6.83
C ASN A 230 16.18 -1.31 -6.26
N PRO A 231 15.78 -2.26 -7.12
CA PRO A 231 15.39 -3.61 -6.69
C PRO A 231 16.52 -4.33 -5.97
N LYS A 232 17.78 -4.16 -6.40
CA LYS A 232 18.92 -4.82 -5.78
C LYS A 232 19.16 -4.30 -4.37
N GLY A 233 19.19 -2.98 -4.18
CA GLY A 233 19.37 -2.39 -2.85
C GLY A 233 18.23 -2.74 -1.91
N LEU A 234 16.99 -2.86 -2.42
CA LEU A 234 15.86 -3.32 -1.62
C LEU A 234 16.05 -4.78 -1.18
N ILE A 235 16.50 -5.67 -2.07
CA ILE A 235 16.82 -7.06 -1.73
C ILE A 235 17.97 -7.13 -0.71
N ASP A 236 19.02 -6.33 -0.88
CA ASP A 236 20.17 -6.30 0.03
C ASP A 236 19.75 -5.89 1.45
N ILE A 237 18.73 -5.03 1.59
CA ILE A 237 18.12 -4.69 2.88
C ILE A 237 17.26 -5.84 3.40
N MET A 238 16.40 -6.43 2.56
CA MET A 238 15.36 -7.36 3.02
C MET A 238 15.84 -8.79 3.24
N ALA A 239 16.64 -9.34 2.33
CA ALA A 239 16.98 -10.76 2.32
C ALA A 239 17.64 -11.26 3.62
N PRO A 240 18.61 -10.54 4.25
CA PRO A 240 19.23 -11.02 5.49
C PRO A 240 18.24 -11.21 6.64
N HIS A 241 17.20 -10.38 6.70
CA HIS A 241 16.14 -10.48 7.71
C HIS A 241 15.12 -11.58 7.37
N LEU A 242 14.79 -11.78 6.10
CA LEU A 242 13.88 -12.86 5.71
C LEU A 242 14.54 -14.23 5.91
N GLU A 243 15.85 -14.34 5.66
CA GLU A 243 16.62 -15.57 5.90
C GLU A 243 16.71 -15.92 7.39
N SER A 244 16.67 -14.95 8.31
CA SER A 244 16.72 -15.25 9.75
C SER A 244 15.48 -15.99 10.25
N LEU A 245 14.33 -15.86 9.58
CA LEU A 245 13.11 -16.61 9.87
C LEU A 245 13.18 -18.08 9.43
N SER A 246 14.08 -18.40 8.51
CA SER A 246 14.23 -19.75 7.96
C SER A 246 15.18 -20.64 8.78
N LYS A 247 15.78 -20.09 9.85
CA LYS A 247 16.70 -20.83 10.72
C LYS A 247 15.89 -21.55 11.80
N PRO A 248 16.01 -22.88 11.92
CA PRO A 248 15.26 -23.69 12.87
C PRO A 248 15.64 -23.43 14.33
#